data_AF-A0A2A5M7G6-F1
#
_entry.id   AF-A0A2A5M7G6-F1
#
_cell.length_a   1.000
_cell.length_b   1.000
_cell.length_c   1.000
_cell.angle_alpha   90.00
_cell.angle_beta   90.00
_cell.angle_gamma   90.00
#
_symmetry.space_group_name_H-M   'P 1'
#
loop_
_entity.id
_entity.type
_entity.pdbx_description
1 polymer ?
#
loop_
_entity_poly.entity_id
_entity_poly.type
_entity_poly.pdbx_seq_one_letter_code
_entity_poly.pdbx_strand_id
1 'polypeptide(L)'
;LNRDLRNLNLKVTDLSKQNTGLSYKSYFNWSKATNEAFVKNSNIKYLVVLLGANDPWDIKKGGNYHRFGSPSWIDIYTNRVDEIIKIAKKHKAKVFWFEIPPVKKEDLNKKIQVLNKIYSNEILKNKEIFINTKLFFSVNDEYSAYIKDENNRSIKVRTDDGIHFTPSGAREMSKLLLEHIKLKEENASK
;
A
#
# COMPACT_ATOMS: atom_id res chain seq x y z
N LEU A 1 -16.44 -3.41 -4.48
CA LEU A 1 -15.84 -2.25 -3.79
C LEU A 1 -16.68 -0.98 -3.90
N ASN A 2 -16.78 -0.30 -5.04
CA ASN A 2 -17.51 0.99 -5.12
C ASN A 2 -18.96 0.92 -4.64
N ARG A 3 -19.69 -0.15 -5.01
CA ARG A 3 -21.04 -0.40 -4.49
C ARG A 3 -21.05 -0.56 -2.96
N ASP A 4 -20.14 -1.37 -2.44
CA ASP A 4 -20.07 -1.69 -1.01
C ASP A 4 -19.67 -0.47 -0.18
N LEU A 5 -18.76 0.37 -0.69
CA LEU A 5 -18.39 1.64 -0.08
C LEU A 5 -19.55 2.64 -0.10
N ARG A 6 -20.35 2.69 -1.17
CA ARG A 6 -21.57 3.53 -1.20
C ARG A 6 -22.58 3.11 -0.14
N ASN A 7 -22.72 1.82 0.13
CA ASN A 7 -23.58 1.33 1.22
C ASN A 7 -23.09 1.79 2.60
N LEU A 8 -21.80 2.09 2.73
CA LEU A 8 -21.20 2.71 3.92
C LEU A 8 -21.17 4.25 3.84
N ASN A 9 -21.87 4.86 2.87
CA ASN A 9 -21.83 6.29 2.58
C ASN A 9 -20.42 6.85 2.31
N LEU A 10 -19.52 6.02 1.78
CA LEU A 10 -18.17 6.38 1.38
C LEU A 10 -18.07 6.56 -0.15
N LYS A 11 -17.27 7.53 -0.57
CA LYS A 11 -16.91 7.78 -1.97
C LYS A 11 -15.39 7.63 -2.15
N VAL A 12 -14.99 7.12 -3.31
CA VAL A 12 -13.58 6.92 -3.66
C VAL A 12 -13.11 8.04 -4.56
N THR A 13 -11.91 8.56 -4.29
CA THR A 13 -11.13 9.38 -5.21
C THR A 13 -9.87 8.61 -5.55
N ASP A 14 -9.67 8.28 -6.82
CA ASP A 14 -8.48 7.59 -7.29
C ASP A 14 -7.33 8.60 -7.50
N LEU A 15 -6.22 8.38 -6.79
CA LEU A 15 -5.00 9.17 -6.93
C LEU A 15 -3.88 8.38 -7.64
N SER A 16 -4.16 7.17 -8.09
CA SER A 16 -3.17 6.23 -8.62
C SER A 16 -2.40 6.82 -9.80
N LYS A 17 -1.11 6.52 -9.84
CA LYS A 17 -0.23 6.92 -10.94
C LYS A 17 0.79 5.83 -11.22
N GLN A 18 0.76 5.32 -12.44
CA GLN A 18 1.65 4.24 -12.88
C GLN A 18 3.12 4.67 -12.85
N ASN A 19 3.99 3.68 -12.63
CA ASN A 19 5.45 3.85 -12.63
C ASN A 19 5.96 4.94 -11.67
N THR A 20 5.31 5.06 -10.51
CA THR A 20 5.74 5.98 -9.44
C THR A 20 5.92 5.21 -8.13
N GLY A 21 6.55 5.89 -7.17
CA GLY A 21 6.76 5.42 -5.83
C GLY A 21 7.47 6.48 -4.98
N LEU A 22 7.90 6.13 -3.79
CA LEU A 22 8.52 7.03 -2.83
C LEU A 22 10.02 7.26 -3.07
N SER A 23 10.71 6.45 -3.87
CA SER A 23 12.17 6.57 -4.09
C SER A 23 12.56 7.77 -4.97
N TYR A 24 11.75 8.12 -5.97
CA TYR A 24 12.03 9.18 -6.94
C TYR A 24 11.10 10.38 -6.79
N LYS A 25 11.22 11.09 -5.65
CA LYS A 25 10.38 12.25 -5.33
C LYS A 25 10.47 13.40 -6.35
N SER A 26 11.57 13.49 -7.11
CA SER A 26 11.73 14.47 -8.20
C SER A 26 10.89 14.15 -9.44
N TYR A 27 10.59 12.87 -9.70
CA TYR A 27 9.71 12.46 -10.79
C TYR A 27 8.24 12.61 -10.39
N PHE A 28 7.88 12.12 -9.20
CA PHE A 28 6.55 12.32 -8.64
C PHE A 28 6.60 12.40 -7.12
N ASN A 29 6.02 13.47 -6.58
CA ASN A 29 6.02 13.72 -5.15
C ASN A 29 4.68 13.31 -4.53
N TRP A 30 4.62 12.07 -4.04
CA TRP A 30 3.42 11.54 -3.37
C TRP A 30 3.01 12.35 -2.15
N SER A 31 3.95 12.88 -1.33
CA SER A 31 3.56 13.68 -0.17
C SER A 31 2.93 15.01 -0.56
N LYS A 32 3.40 15.64 -1.63
CA LYS A 32 2.70 16.79 -2.22
C LYS A 32 1.30 16.42 -2.74
N ALA A 33 1.19 15.36 -3.55
CA ALA A 33 -0.09 14.93 -4.12
C ALA A 33 -1.12 14.54 -3.05
N THR A 34 -0.69 13.84 -1.99
CA THR A 34 -1.55 13.50 -0.84
C THR A 34 -2.05 14.76 -0.13
N ASN A 35 -1.18 15.74 0.14
CA ASN A 35 -1.59 16.99 0.77
C ASN A 35 -2.58 17.78 -0.11
N GLU A 36 -2.32 17.87 -1.41
CA GLU A 36 -3.22 18.54 -2.36
C GLU A 36 -4.60 17.87 -2.42
N ALA A 37 -4.67 16.55 -2.36
CA ALA A 37 -5.94 15.82 -2.31
C ALA A 37 -6.76 16.17 -1.06
N PHE A 38 -6.12 16.24 0.11
CA PHE A 38 -6.76 16.64 1.35
C PHE A 38 -7.20 18.11 1.39
N VAL A 39 -6.41 19.01 0.80
CA VAL A 39 -6.78 20.43 0.66
C VAL A 39 -8.00 20.58 -0.25
N LYS A 40 -8.04 19.83 -1.36
CA LYS A 40 -9.16 19.86 -2.31
C LYS A 40 -10.44 19.24 -1.73
N ASN A 41 -10.31 18.25 -0.85
CA ASN A 41 -11.44 17.58 -0.23
C ASN A 41 -11.15 17.29 1.25
N SER A 42 -11.61 18.19 2.12
CA SER A 42 -11.47 18.06 3.56
C SER A 42 -12.31 16.92 4.17
N ASN A 43 -13.20 16.29 3.40
CA ASN A 43 -14.06 15.19 3.86
C ASN A 43 -13.41 13.81 3.69
N ILE A 44 -12.16 13.73 3.21
CA ILE A 44 -11.44 12.45 3.11
C ILE A 44 -11.20 11.91 4.52
N LYS A 45 -11.89 10.82 4.87
CA LYS A 45 -11.74 10.12 6.16
C LYS A 45 -10.63 9.08 6.14
N TYR A 46 -10.32 8.55 4.96
CA TYR A 46 -9.45 7.39 4.78
C TYR A 46 -8.44 7.62 3.66
N LEU A 47 -7.17 7.36 3.96
CA LEU A 47 -6.10 7.25 2.97
C LEU A 47 -5.72 5.78 2.84
N VAL A 48 -5.88 5.23 1.64
CA VAL A 48 -5.47 3.86 1.32
C VAL A 48 -4.21 3.90 0.47
N VAL A 49 -3.15 3.21 0.89
CA VAL A 49 -1.85 3.22 0.21
C VAL A 49 -1.45 1.81 -0.20
N LEU A 50 -1.10 1.65 -1.47
CA LEU A 50 -0.41 0.48 -2.02
C LEU A 50 0.70 1.00 -2.94
N LEU A 51 1.93 1.03 -2.44
CA LEU A 51 3.11 1.55 -3.13
C LEU A 51 4.32 0.67 -2.83
N GLY A 52 5.30 0.70 -3.73
CA GLY A 52 6.64 0.18 -3.47
C GLY A 52 7.16 -0.85 -4.46
N ALA A 53 6.34 -1.42 -5.34
CA ALA A 53 6.86 -2.33 -6.38
C ALA A 53 7.88 -1.64 -7.32
N ASN A 54 7.78 -0.32 -7.48
CA ASN A 54 8.69 0.49 -8.32
C ASN A 54 9.80 1.19 -7.52
N ASP A 55 9.88 0.97 -6.21
CA ASP A 55 10.78 1.71 -5.31
C ASP A 55 12.14 1.09 -5.00
N PRO A 56 12.44 -0.21 -5.26
CA PRO A 56 13.72 -0.81 -4.91
C PRO A 56 14.94 -0.41 -5.76
N TRP A 57 15.15 0.90 -5.89
CA TRP A 57 16.28 1.53 -6.56
C TRP A 57 17.02 2.44 -5.59
N ASP A 58 18.23 2.83 -5.97
CA ASP A 58 19.02 3.80 -5.24
C ASP A 58 18.30 5.16 -5.18
N ILE A 59 18.44 5.86 -4.06
CA ILE A 59 17.88 7.20 -3.88
C ILE A 59 18.99 8.22 -4.13
N LYS A 60 18.76 9.14 -5.07
CA LYS A 60 19.58 10.35 -5.20
C LYS A 60 19.01 11.47 -4.34
N LYS A 61 19.77 11.97 -3.36
CA LYS A 61 19.35 13.08 -2.48
C LYS A 61 20.55 13.94 -2.11
N GLY A 62 20.43 15.26 -2.26
CA GLY A 62 21.50 16.20 -1.88
C GLY A 62 22.82 15.95 -2.61
N GLY A 63 22.76 15.54 -3.89
CA GLY A 63 23.95 15.19 -4.68
C GLY A 63 24.49 13.77 -4.46
N ASN A 64 24.10 13.09 -3.38
CA ASN A 64 24.60 11.76 -3.03
C ASN A 64 23.67 10.64 -3.53
N TYR A 65 24.27 9.49 -3.83
CA TYR A 65 23.57 8.23 -4.10
C TYR A 65 23.53 7.39 -2.83
N HIS A 66 22.32 7.02 -2.42
CA HIS A 66 22.07 6.12 -1.31
C HIS A 66 21.67 4.77 -1.87
N ARG A 67 22.50 3.75 -1.66
CA ARG A 67 22.24 2.41 -2.19
C ARG A 67 21.02 1.79 -1.51
N PHE A 68 20.14 1.14 -2.27
CA PHE A 68 18.99 0.44 -1.72
C PHE A 68 19.38 -0.46 -0.54
N GLY A 69 18.63 -0.37 0.57
CA GLY A 69 18.87 -1.17 1.77
C GLY A 69 20.04 -0.71 2.66
N SER A 70 20.84 0.28 2.24
CA SER A 70 21.81 0.90 3.15
C SER A 70 21.11 1.64 4.28
N PRO A 71 21.75 1.84 5.46
CA PRO A 71 21.14 2.59 6.56
C PRO A 71 20.60 3.96 6.14
N SER A 72 21.41 4.72 5.40
CA SER A 72 21.00 6.04 4.88
C SER A 72 19.80 6.00 3.93
N TRP A 73 19.66 4.93 3.12
CA TRP A 73 18.51 4.73 2.25
C TRP A 73 17.26 4.41 3.06
N ILE A 74 17.38 3.53 4.06
CA ILE A 74 16.29 3.15 4.96
C ILE A 74 15.79 4.39 5.70
N ASP A 75 16.68 5.22 6.23
CA ASP A 75 16.33 6.45 6.92
C ASP A 75 15.56 7.42 6.02
N ILE A 76 16.04 7.63 4.78
CA ILE A 76 15.37 8.52 3.83
C ILE A 76 13.99 7.97 3.46
N TYR A 77 13.90 6.68 3.18
CA TYR A 77 12.65 6.06 2.75
C TYR A 77 11.61 6.03 3.88
N THR A 78 12.05 5.71 5.10
CA THR A 78 11.23 5.75 6.33
C THR A 78 10.65 7.14 6.55
N ASN A 79 11.48 8.19 6.43
CA ASN A 79 11.00 9.57 6.53
C ASN A 79 9.94 9.90 5.46
N ARG A 80 10.07 9.37 4.24
CA ARG A 80 9.07 9.60 3.18
C ARG A 80 7.74 8.88 3.44
N VAL A 81 7.76 7.71 4.07
CA VAL A 81 6.55 7.02 4.56
C VAL A 81 5.90 7.85 5.67
N ASP A 82 6.68 8.31 6.64
CA ASP A 82 6.20 9.12 7.77
C ASP A 82 5.62 10.47 7.31
N GLU A 83 6.18 11.11 6.28
CA GLU A 83 5.60 12.31 5.66
C GLU A 83 4.13 12.10 5.24
N ILE A 84 3.82 10.98 4.59
CA ILE A 84 2.46 10.64 4.13
C ILE A 84 1.54 10.46 5.34
N ILE A 85 2.00 9.72 6.35
CA ILE A 85 1.23 9.46 7.58
C ILE A 85 0.93 10.76 8.32
N LYS A 86 1.93 11.64 8.47
CA LYS A 86 1.78 12.95 9.13
C LYS A 86 0.77 13.85 8.42
N ILE A 87 0.77 13.86 7.09
CA ILE A 87 -0.23 14.61 6.30
C ILE A 87 -1.63 14.09 6.60
N ALA A 88 -1.85 12.77 6.51
CA ALA A 88 -3.16 12.17 6.81
C ALA A 88 -3.63 12.49 8.24
N LYS A 89 -2.73 12.38 9.24
CA LYS A 89 -3.01 12.71 10.64
C LYS A 89 -3.38 14.17 10.85
N LYS A 90 -2.70 15.11 10.17
CA LYS A 90 -3.05 16.54 10.21
C LYS A 90 -4.49 16.78 9.73
N HIS A 91 -4.94 16.00 8.76
CA HIS A 91 -6.30 16.04 8.23
C HIS A 91 -7.27 15.08 8.94
N LYS A 92 -6.87 14.48 10.08
CA LYS A 92 -7.67 13.53 10.87
C LYS A 92 -8.16 12.31 10.09
N ALA A 93 -7.44 11.95 9.03
CA ALA A 93 -7.75 10.78 8.22
C ALA A 93 -7.00 9.55 8.72
N LYS A 94 -7.68 8.41 8.75
CA LYS A 94 -7.08 7.11 9.10
C LYS A 94 -6.29 6.57 7.90
N VAL A 95 -5.11 6.03 8.15
CA VAL A 95 -4.30 5.40 7.10
C VAL A 95 -4.50 3.89 7.10
N PHE A 96 -4.84 3.36 5.93
CA PHE A 96 -4.77 1.94 5.61
C PHE A 96 -3.60 1.74 4.64
N TRP A 97 -2.56 1.05 5.06
CA TRP A 97 -1.39 0.80 4.22
C TRP A 97 -1.28 -0.69 3.96
N PHE A 98 -1.32 -1.07 2.70
CA PHE A 98 -1.15 -2.46 2.30
C PHE A 98 0.32 -2.88 2.37
N GLU A 99 0.54 -4.04 2.98
CA GLU A 99 1.70 -4.86 2.65
C GLU A 99 1.71 -5.11 1.13
N ILE A 100 2.85 -4.86 0.48
CA ILE A 100 3.01 -5.24 -0.93
C ILE A 100 2.96 -6.77 -1.00
N PRO A 101 1.98 -7.36 -1.72
CA PRO A 101 1.89 -8.80 -1.78
C PRO A 101 3.03 -9.41 -2.60
N PRO A 102 3.40 -10.68 -2.35
CA PRO A 102 4.50 -11.34 -3.03
C PRO A 102 4.44 -11.25 -4.55
N VAL A 103 5.62 -11.22 -5.18
CA VAL A 103 5.80 -11.16 -6.65
C VAL A 103 6.70 -12.29 -7.13
N LYS A 104 6.56 -12.66 -8.41
CA LYS A 104 7.24 -13.82 -9.02
C LYS A 104 8.76 -13.72 -9.01
N LYS A 105 9.31 -12.52 -9.27
CA LYS A 105 10.76 -12.31 -9.36
C LYS A 105 11.35 -12.28 -7.96
N GLU A 106 12.19 -13.26 -7.65
CA GLU A 106 12.77 -13.44 -6.31
C GLU A 106 13.57 -12.23 -5.82
N ASP A 107 14.42 -11.64 -6.65
CA ASP A 107 15.20 -10.43 -6.29
C ASP A 107 14.28 -9.26 -5.90
N LEU A 108 13.26 -8.99 -6.70
CA LEU A 108 12.29 -7.94 -6.40
C LEU A 108 11.50 -8.29 -5.13
N ASN A 109 11.11 -9.55 -4.96
CA ASN A 109 10.36 -10.01 -3.80
C ASN A 109 11.17 -9.83 -2.50
N LYS A 110 12.48 -10.14 -2.50
CA LYS A 110 13.40 -9.91 -1.38
C LYS A 110 13.49 -8.43 -1.03
N LYS A 111 13.60 -7.55 -2.03
CA LYS A 111 13.63 -6.09 -1.81
C LYS A 111 12.30 -5.56 -1.27
N ILE A 112 11.18 -6.09 -1.75
CA ILE A 112 9.84 -5.79 -1.22
C ILE A 112 9.74 -6.12 0.28
N GLN A 113 10.37 -7.20 0.76
CA GLN A 113 10.36 -7.51 2.20
C GLN A 113 11.02 -6.40 3.05
N VAL A 114 12.05 -5.74 2.53
CA VAL A 114 12.66 -4.57 3.19
C VAL A 114 11.67 -3.42 3.28
N LEU A 115 10.94 -3.14 2.18
CA LEU A 115 9.91 -2.10 2.16
C LEU A 115 8.76 -2.40 3.13
N ASN A 116 8.24 -3.63 3.09
CA ASN A 116 7.14 -4.07 3.95
C ASN A 116 7.50 -3.97 5.43
N LYS A 117 8.77 -4.25 5.79
CA LYS A 117 9.25 -4.05 7.17
C LYS A 117 9.25 -2.58 7.59
N ILE A 118 9.62 -1.66 6.70
CA ILE A 118 9.54 -0.21 6.97
C ILE A 118 8.07 0.20 7.15
N TYR A 119 7.20 -0.24 6.23
CA TYR A 119 5.78 0.09 6.29
C TYR A 119 5.12 -0.43 7.55
N SER A 120 5.27 -1.71 7.88
CA SER A 120 4.66 -2.29 9.07
C SER A 120 5.12 -1.56 10.33
N ASN A 121 6.42 -1.30 10.46
CA ASN A 121 6.97 -0.58 11.61
C ASN A 121 6.38 0.84 11.75
N GLU A 122 6.43 1.66 10.69
CA GLU A 122 5.97 3.05 10.79
C GLU A 122 4.45 3.19 10.94
N ILE A 123 3.69 2.30 10.30
CA ILE A 123 2.23 2.30 10.37
C ILE A 123 1.77 1.87 11.76
N LEU A 124 2.32 0.79 12.32
CA LEU A 124 1.99 0.33 13.68
C LEU A 124 2.43 1.32 14.74
N LYS A 125 3.65 1.88 14.63
CA LYS A 125 4.16 2.94 15.51
C LYS A 125 3.24 4.16 15.55
N ASN A 126 2.64 4.53 14.42
CA ASN A 126 1.69 5.64 14.33
C ASN A 126 0.26 5.26 14.70
N LYS A 127 0.02 4.02 15.17
CA LYS A 127 -1.30 3.44 15.47
C LYS A 127 -2.24 3.43 14.26
N GLU A 128 -1.70 3.40 13.05
CA GLU A 128 -2.44 3.26 11.79
C GLU A 128 -2.64 1.79 11.42
N ILE A 129 -3.38 1.51 10.34
CA ILE A 129 -3.79 0.15 9.99
C ILE A 129 -2.89 -0.39 8.88
N PHE A 130 -2.08 -1.40 9.20
CA PHE A 130 -1.28 -2.15 8.24
C PHE A 130 -2.05 -3.39 7.79
N ILE A 131 -2.37 -3.48 6.50
CA ILE A 131 -3.13 -4.59 5.93
C ILE A 131 -2.14 -5.64 5.41
N ASN A 132 -2.02 -6.75 6.13
CA ASN A 132 -1.20 -7.88 5.70
C ASN A 132 -1.83 -8.57 4.49
N THR A 133 -1.01 -8.91 3.51
CA THR A 133 -1.44 -9.53 2.24
C THR A 133 -0.67 -10.81 1.93
N LYS A 134 0.51 -11.01 2.52
CA LYS A 134 1.39 -12.15 2.24
C LYS A 134 0.67 -13.49 2.40
N LEU A 135 0.04 -13.74 3.55
CA LEU A 135 -0.64 -15.00 3.82
C LEU A 135 -1.76 -15.30 2.82
N PHE A 136 -2.41 -14.25 2.31
CA PHE A 136 -3.51 -14.38 1.36
C PHE A 136 -3.02 -14.63 -0.07
N PHE A 137 -1.88 -14.04 -0.46
CA PHE A 137 -1.32 -14.12 -1.82
C PHE A 137 -0.08 -15.00 -1.91
N SER A 138 0.07 -15.96 -0.99
CA SER A 138 1.15 -16.94 -0.98
C SER A 138 0.60 -18.35 -0.84
N VAL A 139 1.40 -19.32 -1.28
CA VAL A 139 1.18 -20.74 -1.00
C VAL A 139 2.48 -21.25 -0.40
N ASN A 140 2.43 -21.85 0.79
CA ASN A 140 3.60 -22.26 1.56
C ASN A 140 4.62 -21.11 1.77
N ASP A 141 4.12 -19.91 2.09
CA ASP A 141 4.91 -18.68 2.25
C ASP A 141 5.63 -18.17 0.98
N GLU A 142 5.39 -18.78 -0.17
CA GLU A 142 5.98 -18.41 -1.46
C GLU A 142 4.97 -17.76 -2.40
N TYR A 143 5.49 -16.99 -3.36
CA TYR A 143 4.67 -16.40 -4.42
C TYR A 143 3.85 -17.47 -5.14
N SER A 144 2.57 -17.19 -5.35
CA SER A 144 1.72 -17.95 -6.26
C SER A 144 0.92 -17.03 -7.16
N ALA A 145 0.77 -17.41 -8.42
CA ALA A 145 -0.15 -16.73 -9.34
C ALA A 145 -1.62 -17.09 -9.06
N TYR A 146 -1.85 -18.12 -8.23
CA TYR A 146 -3.15 -18.68 -7.89
C TYR A 146 -3.36 -18.73 -6.39
N ILE A 147 -4.61 -18.55 -5.96
CA ILE A 147 -5.03 -18.77 -4.57
C ILE A 147 -6.28 -19.64 -4.55
N LYS A 148 -6.68 -20.08 -3.35
CA LYS A 148 -7.99 -20.68 -3.12
C LYS A 148 -9.00 -19.59 -2.75
N ASP A 149 -10.13 -19.56 -3.44
CA ASP A 149 -11.27 -18.71 -3.05
C ASP A 149 -12.04 -19.32 -1.86
N GLU A 150 -13.08 -18.63 -1.40
CA GLU A 150 -13.97 -19.06 -0.32
C GLU A 150 -14.67 -20.41 -0.58
N ASN A 151 -14.73 -20.86 -1.83
CA ASN A 151 -15.30 -22.14 -2.25
C ASN A 151 -14.21 -23.19 -2.56
N ASN A 152 -12.97 -22.95 -2.11
CA ASN A 152 -11.79 -23.78 -2.35
C ASN A 152 -11.43 -23.99 -3.84
N ARG A 153 -11.88 -23.09 -4.71
CA ARG A 153 -11.55 -23.13 -6.15
C ARG A 153 -10.23 -22.41 -6.39
N SER A 154 -9.41 -22.97 -7.27
CA SER A 154 -8.18 -22.31 -7.71
C SER A 154 -8.52 -21.15 -8.64
N ILE A 155 -8.15 -19.94 -8.25
CA ILE A 155 -8.37 -18.73 -9.05
C ILE A 155 -7.04 -18.03 -9.35
N LYS A 156 -6.86 -17.60 -10.59
CA LYS A 156 -5.68 -16.83 -11.01
C LYS A 156 -5.81 -15.39 -10.52
N VAL A 157 -4.89 -14.95 -9.67
CA VAL A 157 -4.88 -13.60 -9.08
C VAL A 157 -3.78 -12.72 -9.62
N ARG A 158 -2.72 -13.28 -10.21
CA ARG A 158 -1.65 -12.52 -10.86
C ARG A 158 -1.69 -12.66 -12.37
N THR A 159 -1.34 -11.59 -13.07
CA THR A 159 -1.01 -11.64 -14.49
C THR A 159 0.29 -12.42 -14.72
N ASP A 160 0.59 -12.74 -15.98
CA ASP A 160 1.74 -13.61 -16.32
C ASP A 160 3.11 -12.97 -16.00
N ASP A 161 3.16 -11.64 -15.89
CA ASP A 161 4.33 -10.91 -15.41
C ASP A 161 4.64 -11.17 -13.91
N GLY A 162 3.68 -11.72 -13.18
CA GLY A 162 3.78 -12.03 -11.75
C GLY A 162 3.91 -10.82 -10.83
N ILE A 163 3.50 -9.65 -11.29
CA ILE A 163 3.49 -8.39 -10.53
C ILE A 163 2.07 -7.84 -10.45
N HIS A 164 1.40 -7.67 -11.59
CA HIS A 164 0.07 -7.07 -11.62
C HIS A 164 -1.01 -8.08 -11.22
N PHE A 165 -2.13 -7.55 -10.73
CA PHE A 165 -3.30 -8.36 -10.39
C PHE A 165 -4.18 -8.58 -11.62
N THR A 166 -4.78 -9.76 -11.71
CA THR A 166 -5.96 -9.97 -12.55
C THR A 166 -7.17 -9.22 -11.93
N PRO A 167 -8.28 -9.05 -12.67
CA PRO A 167 -9.51 -8.54 -12.07
C PRO A 167 -9.98 -9.34 -10.84
N SER A 168 -9.75 -10.66 -10.82
CA SER A 168 -10.03 -11.49 -9.64
C SER A 168 -9.12 -11.14 -8.47
N GLY A 169 -7.80 -11.01 -8.68
CA GLY A 169 -6.86 -10.62 -7.62
C GLY A 169 -7.16 -9.23 -7.03
N ALA A 170 -7.52 -8.26 -7.89
CA ALA A 170 -7.93 -6.93 -7.45
C ALA A 170 -9.23 -6.94 -6.62
N ARG A 171 -10.17 -7.86 -6.93
CA ARG A 171 -11.37 -8.07 -6.12
C ARG A 171 -11.04 -8.61 -4.73
N GLU A 172 -10.09 -9.54 -4.62
CA GLU A 172 -9.68 -10.07 -3.32
C GLU A 172 -8.97 -9.01 -2.45
N MET A 173 -8.07 -8.21 -3.03
CA MET A 173 -7.51 -7.02 -2.34
C MET A 173 -8.61 -6.07 -1.85
N SER A 174 -9.66 -5.89 -2.65
CA SER A 174 -10.79 -5.03 -2.29
C SER A 174 -11.63 -5.60 -1.13
N LYS A 175 -11.79 -6.93 -1.05
CA LYS A 175 -12.48 -7.59 0.07
C LYS A 175 -11.71 -7.37 1.37
N LEU A 176 -10.39 -7.60 1.37
CA LEU A 176 -9.52 -7.34 2.52
C LEU A 176 -9.62 -5.89 3.00
N LEU A 177 -9.58 -4.90 2.10
CA LEU A 177 -9.78 -3.50 2.48
C LEU A 177 -11.14 -3.26 3.12
N LEU A 178 -12.20 -3.81 2.52
CA LEU A 178 -13.57 -3.59 2.97
C LEU A 178 -13.81 -4.14 4.37
N GLU A 179 -13.21 -5.29 4.72
CA GLU A 179 -13.26 -5.85 6.07
C GLU A 179 -12.67 -4.88 7.10
N HIS A 180 -11.50 -4.31 6.81
CA HIS A 180 -10.85 -3.34 7.69
C HIS A 180 -11.66 -2.04 7.83
N ILE A 181 -12.27 -1.56 6.74
CA ILE A 181 -13.13 -0.36 6.78
C ILE A 181 -14.39 -0.63 7.60
N LYS A 182 -15.08 -1.76 7.40
CA LYS A 182 -16.28 -2.11 8.16
C LYS A 182 -16.02 -2.18 9.65
N LEU A 183 -14.96 -2.89 10.06
CA LEU A 183 -14.54 -2.96 11.46
C LEU A 183 -14.25 -1.57 12.04
N LYS A 184 -13.69 -0.66 11.24
CA LYS A 184 -13.39 0.72 11.68
C LYS A 184 -14.65 1.57 11.85
N GLU A 185 -15.62 1.45 10.94
CA GLU A 185 -16.92 2.16 10.99
C GLU A 185 -17.79 1.64 12.14
N GLU A 186 -17.85 0.33 12.34
CA GLU A 186 -18.58 -0.30 13.46
C GLU A 186 -18.05 0.18 14.82
N ASN A 187 -16.72 0.23 14.98
CA ASN A 187 -16.09 0.73 16.21
C ASN A 187 -16.21 2.25 16.39
N ALA A 188 -16.54 3.02 15.35
CA ALA A 188 -16.79 4.46 15.46
C ALA A 188 -18.24 4.79 15.80
N SER A 189 -19.14 3.81 15.64
CA SER A 189 -20.59 3.96 15.90
C SER A 189 -21.00 3.49 17.31
N LYS A 190 -20.06 2.93 18.07
CA LYS A 190 -20.20 2.56 19.49
C LYS A 190 -19.58 3.64 20.36
#